data_AF-A0A1M5EMF4-F1
#
_entry.id   AF-A0A1M5EMF4-F1
#
_cell.length_a   1.000
_cell.length_b   1.000
_cell.length_c   1.000
_cell.angle_alpha   90.00
_cell.angle_beta   90.00
_cell.angle_gamma   90.00
#
_symmetry.space_group_name_H-M   'P 1'
#
loop_
_entity.id
_entity.type
_entity.pdbx_description
1 polymer ?
#
loop_
_entity_poly.entity_id
_entity_poly.type
_entity_poly.pdbx_seq_one_letter_code
_entity_poly.pdbx_strand_id
1 'polypeptide(L)'
;MKTNLFSIWLVCLAVLFSVNIHAQMTIGGKKEPEAFSVLELLNKGGLRLPQMTTTERDAFAVRNNDKGNGLIIYNKTTGCVEYWNASRWVSLCDDTAGDNLGNHTATQDLAMSGKNITGAKDITGTGLLTTNTATITQGADGKAAVKGAVATSSDKDGNLIWVKSEDVGAKVYNSVAVAPGASYTFTLDSDPTYANYMITSGNACGISMMLNIGTYYDSMAFLGGSGGAGVYTATNQDAYSKKWKFTATTLGCQDGANSTEYNVTVAKAGNKITITNNGNVNKVYNIRQKV
;
A
#
# COMPACT_ATOMS: atom_id res chain seq x y z
N MET A 1 81.46 66.11 30.79
CA MET A 1 80.10 65.54 30.88
C MET A 1 80.15 64.37 31.85
N LYS A 2 79.58 64.49 33.06
CA LYS A 2 79.43 63.35 33.98
C LYS A 2 78.20 62.56 33.52
N THR A 3 78.41 61.51 32.74
CA THR A 3 77.32 60.62 32.34
C THR A 3 76.80 59.90 33.58
N ASN A 4 75.55 60.18 33.94
CA ASN A 4 74.89 59.62 35.12
C ASN A 4 74.70 58.10 34.92
N LEU A 5 75.64 57.31 35.43
CA LEU A 5 75.60 55.84 35.45
C LEU A 5 74.25 55.33 36.01
N PHE A 6 73.66 56.08 36.93
CA PHE A 6 72.34 55.83 37.50
C PHE A 6 71.20 55.91 36.47
N SER A 7 71.25 56.86 35.54
CA SER A 7 70.23 57.00 34.48
C SER A 7 70.30 55.85 33.46
N ILE A 8 71.50 55.35 33.16
CA ILE A 8 71.67 54.16 32.30
C ILE A 8 71.10 52.92 32.99
N TRP A 9 71.36 52.77 34.30
CA TRP A 9 70.80 51.67 35.08
C TRP A 9 69.27 51.70 35.14
N LEU A 10 68.67 52.89 35.29
CA LEU A 10 67.22 53.07 35.32
C LEU A 10 66.56 52.77 33.97
N VAL A 11 67.21 53.13 32.86
CA VAL A 11 66.75 52.79 31.50
C VAL A 11 66.86 51.27 31.25
N CYS A 12 67.97 50.63 31.65
CA CYS A 12 68.11 49.19 31.56
C CYS A 12 67.06 48.46 32.41
N LEU A 13 66.76 48.97 33.61
CA LEU A 13 65.72 48.41 34.48
C LEU A 13 64.32 48.56 33.85
N ALA A 14 64.00 49.73 33.28
CA ALA A 14 62.72 49.97 32.59
C ALA A 14 62.53 49.09 31.35
N VAL A 15 63.61 48.79 30.61
CA VAL A 15 63.59 47.86 29.46
C VAL A 15 63.43 46.40 29.91
N LEU A 16 63.94 46.03 31.09
CA LEU A 16 63.76 44.70 31.65
C LEU A 16 62.33 44.43 32.16
N PHE A 17 61.58 45.47 32.54
CA PHE A 17 60.19 45.35 32.98
C PHE A 17 59.13 45.57 31.88
N SER A 18 59.54 45.95 30.65
CA SER A 18 58.61 46.16 29.52
C SER A 18 58.37 44.91 28.67
N VAL A 19 59.04 43.79 28.95
CA VAL A 19 58.80 42.51 28.26
C VAL A 19 57.64 41.76 28.92
N ASN A 20 56.57 41.53 28.17
CA ASN A 20 55.47 40.68 28.59
C ASN A 20 55.91 39.21 28.49
N ILE A 21 56.43 38.63 29.58
CA ILE A 21 56.82 37.21 29.62
C ILE A 21 55.55 36.36 29.65
N HIS A 22 55.24 35.68 28.54
CA HIS A 22 54.15 34.70 28.47
C HIS A 22 54.72 33.36 28.92
N ALA A 23 54.27 32.86 30.08
CA ALA A 23 54.78 31.61 30.66
C ALA A 23 53.98 30.37 30.22
N GLN A 24 53.02 30.51 29.29
CA GLN A 24 52.22 29.38 28.80
C GLN A 24 53.04 28.54 27.82
N MET A 25 53.30 27.29 28.19
CA MET A 25 54.00 26.32 27.35
C MET A 25 53.10 25.10 27.18
N THR A 26 53.11 24.52 25.98
CA THR A 26 52.48 23.23 25.74
C THR A 26 53.09 22.17 26.66
N ILE A 27 52.25 21.42 27.39
CA ILE A 27 52.74 20.41 28.32
C ILE A 27 53.30 19.23 27.52
N GLY A 28 54.58 18.93 27.73
CA GLY A 28 55.30 17.89 26.97
C GLY A 28 55.94 18.39 25.66
N GLY A 29 55.77 19.67 25.31
CA GLY A 29 56.38 20.29 24.13
C GLY A 29 57.22 21.52 24.47
N LYS A 30 58.00 22.01 23.49
CA LYS A 30 58.75 23.28 23.57
C LYS A 30 58.21 24.29 22.56
N LYS A 31 56.89 24.50 22.60
CA LYS A 31 56.13 25.36 21.69
C LYS A 31 55.04 26.07 22.51
N GLU A 32 54.64 27.25 22.09
CA GLU A 32 53.44 27.94 22.60
C GLU A 32 52.18 27.18 22.14
N PRO A 33 51.15 27.06 22.99
CA PRO A 33 49.87 26.50 22.55
C PRO A 33 49.33 27.23 21.32
N GLU A 34 48.61 26.52 20.43
CA GLU A 34 47.92 27.14 19.30
C GLU A 34 46.94 28.22 19.76
N ALA A 35 46.66 29.22 18.92
CA ALA A 35 45.78 30.34 19.27
C ALA A 35 44.36 29.92 19.69
N PHE A 36 43.93 28.72 19.32
CA PHE A 36 42.63 28.12 19.67
C PHE A 36 42.71 27.15 20.88
N SER A 37 43.88 26.97 21.48
CA SER A 37 44.13 26.02 22.56
C SER A 37 44.75 26.71 23.78
N VAL A 38 44.00 26.81 24.88
CA VAL A 38 44.58 27.27 26.16
C VAL A 38 45.42 26.17 26.82
N LEU A 39 45.14 24.89 26.51
CA LEU A 39 45.86 23.73 27.02
C LEU A 39 46.13 22.74 25.89
N GLU A 40 47.40 22.37 25.71
CA GLU A 40 47.84 21.31 24.81
C GLU A 40 48.67 20.28 25.55
N LEU A 41 48.43 18.99 25.26
CA LEU A 41 49.17 17.85 25.81
C LEU A 41 49.88 17.12 24.66
N LEU A 42 51.19 17.32 24.51
CA LEU A 42 52.01 16.72 23.43
C LEU A 42 52.96 15.63 23.95
N ASN A 43 52.43 14.70 24.75
CA ASN A 43 53.20 13.57 25.29
C ASN A 43 52.46 12.24 25.08
N LYS A 44 53.16 11.11 25.23
CA LYS A 44 52.60 9.76 25.22
C LYS A 44 51.86 9.51 26.55
N GLY A 45 50.58 9.85 26.59
CA GLY A 45 49.68 9.69 27.73
C GLY A 45 48.25 10.09 27.37
N GLY A 46 47.28 9.80 28.26
CA GLY A 46 45.89 10.22 28.09
C GLY A 46 45.49 11.32 29.08
N LEU A 47 44.44 12.08 28.76
CA LEU A 47 43.76 12.93 29.72
C LEU A 47 42.78 12.09 30.54
N ARG A 48 43.04 11.92 31.84
CA ARG A 48 42.08 11.28 32.73
C ARG A 48 41.01 12.30 33.11
N LEU A 49 39.82 12.13 32.54
CA LEU A 49 38.67 12.98 32.83
C LEU A 49 38.17 12.81 34.28
N PRO A 50 37.49 13.81 34.86
CA PRO A 50 36.76 13.64 36.10
C PRO A 50 35.80 12.44 36.01
N GLN A 51 35.89 11.53 36.98
CA GLN A 51 35.13 10.28 36.97
C GLN A 51 34.04 10.30 38.03
N MET A 52 32.80 10.07 37.63
CA MET A 52 31.63 10.08 38.52
C MET A 52 30.60 9.06 38.06
N THR A 53 29.70 8.64 38.95
CA THR A 53 28.55 7.79 38.62
C THR A 53 27.44 8.62 37.99
N THR A 54 26.45 7.97 37.37
CA THR A 54 25.25 8.65 36.86
C THR A 54 24.55 9.49 37.94
N THR A 55 24.44 8.97 39.16
CA THR A 55 23.83 9.69 40.29
C THR A 55 24.63 10.93 40.69
N GLU A 56 25.95 10.83 40.76
CA GLU A 56 26.84 11.97 41.05
C GLU A 56 26.79 13.03 39.94
N ARG A 57 26.74 12.60 38.67
CA ARG A 57 26.58 13.48 37.50
C ARG A 57 25.23 14.21 37.52
N ASP A 58 24.14 13.51 37.82
CA ASP A 58 22.80 14.11 37.80
C ASP A 58 22.58 15.06 38.98
N ALA A 59 23.33 14.87 40.09
CA ALA A 59 23.40 15.81 41.18
C ALA A 59 24.23 17.07 40.85
N PHE A 60 25.02 17.05 39.79
CA PHE A 60 25.80 18.20 39.34
C PHE A 60 24.85 19.25 38.74
N ALA A 61 24.75 20.43 39.37
CA ALA A 61 23.84 21.51 38.98
C ALA A 61 24.30 22.26 37.70
N VAL A 62 24.42 21.55 36.58
CA VAL A 62 24.83 22.10 35.26
C VAL A 62 23.67 22.68 34.48
N ARG A 63 22.43 22.29 34.80
CA ARG A 63 21.23 22.82 34.14
C ARG A 63 21.04 24.29 34.51
N ASN A 64 20.76 25.14 33.51
CA ASN A 64 20.64 26.60 33.63
C ASN A 64 21.92 27.29 34.15
N ASN A 65 23.09 26.68 33.92
CA ASN A 65 24.38 27.25 34.25
C ASN A 65 25.28 27.20 33.02
N ASP A 66 25.50 28.37 32.40
CA ASP A 66 26.27 28.48 31.16
C ASP A 66 27.72 28.00 31.32
N LYS A 67 28.27 28.02 32.54
CA LYS A 67 29.61 27.48 32.84
C LYS A 67 29.68 25.96 32.73
N GLY A 68 28.54 25.27 32.71
CA GLY A 68 28.46 23.83 32.49
C GLY A 68 28.56 23.44 31.02
N ASN A 69 28.37 24.37 30.08
CA ASN A 69 28.37 24.08 28.65
C ASN A 69 29.76 23.59 28.21
N GLY A 70 29.80 22.42 27.55
CA GLY A 70 31.05 21.79 27.14
C GLY A 70 31.81 21.09 28.26
N LEU A 71 31.22 20.93 29.46
CA LEU A 71 31.81 20.10 30.51
C LEU A 71 31.89 18.65 30.04
N ILE A 72 33.06 18.02 30.19
CA ILE A 72 33.32 16.63 29.78
C ILE A 72 33.68 15.81 31.02
N ILE A 73 33.04 14.65 31.17
CA ILE A 73 33.28 13.70 32.25
C ILE A 73 33.42 12.28 31.72
N TYR A 74 33.90 11.38 32.57
CA TYR A 74 33.76 9.94 32.38
C TYR A 74 32.73 9.39 33.38
N ASN A 75 31.60 8.91 32.88
CA ASN A 75 30.56 8.29 33.70
C ASN A 75 30.90 6.82 33.95
N LYS A 76 31.22 6.49 35.20
CA LYS A 76 31.60 5.14 35.65
C LYS A 76 30.44 4.15 35.61
N THR A 77 29.20 4.62 35.66
CA THR A 77 28.01 3.76 35.61
C THR A 77 27.76 3.26 34.19
N THR A 78 27.89 4.14 33.20
CA THR A 78 27.74 3.78 31.77
C THR A 78 29.05 3.32 31.13
N GLY A 79 30.18 3.61 31.76
CA GLY A 79 31.52 3.34 31.23
C GLY A 79 31.96 4.31 30.14
N CYS A 80 31.37 5.51 30.08
CA CYS A 80 31.38 6.35 28.89
C CYS A 80 31.82 7.79 29.10
N VAL A 81 32.40 8.36 28.04
CA VAL A 81 32.65 9.80 28.00
C VAL A 81 31.34 10.50 27.68
N GLU A 82 31.00 11.48 28.50
CA GLU A 82 29.78 12.27 28.34
C GLU A 82 30.13 13.76 28.37
N TYR A 83 29.41 14.56 27.58
CA TYR A 83 29.52 16.01 27.62
C TYR A 83 28.16 16.71 27.76
N TRP A 84 28.14 17.87 28.42
CA TRP A 84 26.93 18.68 28.57
C TRP A 84 26.80 19.65 27.38
N ASN A 85 25.71 19.52 26.61
CA ASN A 85 25.46 20.34 25.42
C ASN A 85 24.53 21.54 25.67
N ALA A 86 24.45 22.03 26.91
CA ALA A 86 23.48 23.01 27.42
C ALA A 86 22.06 22.48 27.71
N SER A 87 21.65 21.37 27.10
CA SER A 87 20.28 20.82 27.25
C SER A 87 20.23 19.46 27.92
N ARG A 88 21.19 18.59 27.58
CA ARG A 88 21.30 17.23 28.10
C ARG A 88 22.76 16.77 28.15
N TRP A 89 22.99 15.71 28.91
CA TRP A 89 24.20 14.92 28.80
C TRP A 89 24.15 14.11 27.50
N VAL A 90 25.19 14.23 26.68
CA VAL A 90 25.38 13.47 25.45
C VAL A 90 26.48 12.46 25.67
N SER A 91 26.19 11.19 25.45
CA SER A 91 27.16 10.09 25.54
C SER A 91 27.87 9.91 24.19
N LEU A 92 29.19 9.74 24.23
CA LEU A 92 30.02 9.47 23.06
C LEU A 92 30.19 7.96 22.78
N CYS A 93 29.62 7.10 23.62
CA CYS A 93 29.62 5.66 23.39
C CYS A 93 28.31 5.15 22.76
N ASP A 94 27.29 6.00 22.66
CA ASP A 94 25.94 5.57 22.33
C ASP A 94 25.79 5.39 20.82
N ASP A 95 26.57 4.44 20.28
CA ASP A 95 26.59 4.05 18.86
C ASP A 95 25.80 2.74 18.63
N THR A 96 25.06 2.27 19.65
CA THR A 96 24.40 0.95 19.65
C THR A 96 22.88 0.98 19.84
N ALA A 97 22.28 2.13 20.16
CA ALA A 97 20.84 2.31 20.08
C ALA A 97 20.54 2.97 18.73
N GLY A 98 19.84 2.26 17.84
CA GLY A 98 19.57 2.72 16.47
C GLY A 98 19.19 4.20 16.38
N ASP A 99 19.72 4.87 15.36
CA ASP A 99 19.47 6.29 15.09
C ASP A 99 17.96 6.59 15.09
N ASN A 100 17.56 7.65 15.77
CA ASN A 100 16.21 8.15 15.63
C ASN A 100 16.15 9.00 14.36
N LEU A 101 15.68 8.41 13.27
CA LEU A 101 15.50 9.12 11.99
C LEU A 101 14.59 10.38 12.08
N GLY A 102 14.00 10.68 13.24
CA GLY A 102 13.44 11.99 13.59
C GLY A 102 12.60 12.61 12.48
N ASN A 103 12.81 13.91 12.25
CA ASN A 103 12.41 14.61 11.02
C ASN A 103 13.60 14.68 10.05
N HIS A 104 14.17 13.55 9.64
CA HIS A 104 15.24 13.57 8.64
C HIS A 104 14.67 13.94 7.26
N THR A 105 15.38 14.83 6.58
CA THR A 105 15.28 15.01 5.13
C THR A 105 16.56 14.43 4.55
N ALA A 106 16.51 13.20 4.04
CA ALA A 106 17.67 12.59 3.39
C ALA A 106 17.97 13.33 2.07
N THR A 107 19.23 13.74 1.89
CA THR A 107 19.75 14.25 0.61
C THR A 107 20.35 13.14 -0.26
N GLN A 108 20.32 11.90 0.23
CA GLN A 108 20.84 10.69 -0.40
C GLN A 108 19.86 9.54 -0.16
N ASP A 109 20.01 8.45 -0.90
CA ASP A 109 19.19 7.26 -0.75
C ASP A 109 19.37 6.62 0.64
N LEU A 110 18.26 6.15 1.23
CA LEU A 110 18.30 5.34 2.43
C LEU A 110 18.71 3.90 2.07
N ALA A 111 19.98 3.57 2.26
CA ALA A 111 20.49 2.21 2.06
C ALA A 111 20.16 1.31 3.28
N MET A 112 19.16 0.44 3.15
CA MET A 112 18.71 -0.44 4.25
C MET A 112 19.51 -1.74 4.41
N SER A 113 20.44 -2.06 3.50
CA SER A 113 21.33 -3.24 3.60
C SER A 113 20.59 -4.56 3.92
N GLY A 114 19.41 -4.75 3.32
CA GLY A 114 18.57 -5.94 3.50
C GLY A 114 17.74 -5.99 4.80
N LYS A 115 17.63 -4.87 5.53
CA LYS A 115 16.75 -4.77 6.71
C LYS A 115 15.31 -4.42 6.31
N ASN A 116 14.35 -4.90 7.10
CA ASN A 116 12.93 -4.62 6.91
C ASN A 116 12.54 -3.28 7.54
N ILE A 117 11.56 -2.59 6.94
CA ILE A 117 10.81 -1.51 7.59
C ILE A 117 9.65 -2.17 8.34
N THR A 118 9.70 -2.20 9.68
CA THR A 118 8.65 -2.81 10.51
C THR A 118 7.81 -1.74 11.18
N GLY A 119 6.49 -1.89 11.19
CA GLY A 119 5.59 -0.95 11.88
C GLY A 119 5.38 0.39 11.17
N ALA A 120 5.80 0.52 9.90
CA ALA A 120 5.39 1.66 9.09
C ALA A 120 3.89 1.60 8.84
N LYS A 121 3.17 2.63 9.25
CA LYS A 121 1.74 2.76 8.99
C LYS A 121 1.49 2.94 7.49
N ASP A 122 2.22 3.89 6.89
CA ASP A 122 2.09 4.28 5.49
C ASP A 122 3.48 4.43 4.86
N ILE A 123 3.65 4.03 3.61
CA ILE A 123 4.85 4.26 2.79
C ILE A 123 4.40 4.93 1.49
N THR A 124 4.76 6.19 1.30
CA THR A 124 4.45 6.94 0.08
C THR A 124 5.68 6.99 -0.82
N GLY A 125 5.66 6.27 -1.94
CA GLY A 125 6.69 6.33 -2.98
C GLY A 125 6.20 7.13 -4.18
N THR A 126 6.99 8.10 -4.65
CA THR A 126 6.76 8.80 -5.92
C THR A 126 7.73 8.26 -6.98
N GLY A 127 7.22 7.84 -8.14
CA GLY A 127 8.00 7.08 -9.12
C GLY A 127 7.80 5.57 -8.97
N LEU A 128 7.93 4.82 -10.08
CA LEU A 128 7.49 3.42 -10.20
C LEU A 128 8.10 2.53 -9.08
N LEU A 129 7.30 2.20 -8.08
CA LEU A 129 7.61 1.20 -7.08
C LEU A 129 7.40 -0.18 -7.70
N THR A 130 8.39 -0.70 -8.43
CA THR A 130 8.33 -2.07 -8.94
C THR A 130 8.46 -3.05 -7.78
N THR A 131 7.36 -3.72 -7.44
CA THR A 131 7.35 -4.78 -6.43
C THR A 131 7.40 -6.14 -7.13
N ASN A 132 8.36 -6.99 -6.76
CA ASN A 132 8.51 -8.33 -7.37
C ASN A 132 7.70 -9.39 -6.61
N THR A 133 7.58 -9.25 -5.28
CA THR A 133 6.95 -10.26 -4.40
C THR A 133 6.08 -9.66 -3.30
N ALA A 134 5.46 -8.49 -3.56
CA ALA A 134 4.54 -7.90 -2.58
C ALA A 134 3.35 -8.84 -2.34
N THR A 135 3.16 -9.26 -1.09
CA THR A 135 1.94 -9.96 -0.68
C THR A 135 0.95 -8.92 -0.17
N ILE A 136 -0.17 -8.76 -0.88
CA ILE A 136 -1.26 -7.88 -0.45
C ILE A 136 -2.21 -8.74 0.39
N THR A 137 -2.11 -8.64 1.72
CA THR A 137 -2.92 -9.47 2.64
C THR A 137 -4.34 -8.95 2.81
N GLN A 138 -4.56 -7.65 2.60
CA GLN A 138 -5.86 -6.98 2.70
C GLN A 138 -6.06 -6.01 1.53
N GLY A 139 -7.29 -5.91 1.04
CA GLY A 139 -7.70 -4.88 0.10
C GLY A 139 -7.92 -3.54 0.79
N ALA A 140 -8.13 -2.48 0.00
CA ALA A 140 -8.45 -1.14 0.52
C ALA A 140 -9.76 -1.10 1.35
N ASP A 141 -10.64 -2.08 1.17
CA ASP A 141 -11.88 -2.26 1.96
C ASP A 141 -11.66 -3.00 3.28
N GLY A 142 -10.40 -3.30 3.64
CA GLY A 142 -10.02 -4.00 4.86
C GLY A 142 -10.27 -5.52 4.82
N LYS A 143 -10.76 -6.07 3.71
CA LYS A 143 -11.01 -7.52 3.60
C LYS A 143 -9.73 -8.26 3.25
N ALA A 144 -9.53 -9.39 3.91
CA ALA A 144 -8.39 -10.25 3.67
C ALA A 144 -8.47 -10.96 2.30
N ALA A 145 -7.31 -11.22 1.71
CA ALA A 145 -7.20 -12.11 0.56
C ALA A 145 -7.64 -13.53 0.96
N VAL A 146 -8.58 -14.11 0.24
CA VAL A 146 -9.02 -15.51 0.42
C VAL A 146 -8.60 -16.36 -0.79
N LYS A 147 -8.44 -17.67 -0.59
CA LYS A 147 -8.11 -18.58 -1.68
C LYS A 147 -9.14 -18.49 -2.81
N GLY A 148 -8.68 -18.26 -4.04
CA GLY A 148 -9.55 -18.07 -5.22
C GLY A 148 -10.03 -16.63 -5.42
N ALA A 149 -9.61 -15.68 -4.58
CA ALA A 149 -9.82 -14.28 -4.86
C ALA A 149 -8.86 -13.76 -5.94
N VAL A 150 -9.34 -12.78 -6.70
CA VAL A 150 -8.58 -12.03 -7.69
C VAL A 150 -8.49 -10.57 -7.24
N ALA A 151 -7.36 -9.94 -7.54
CA ALA A 151 -7.14 -8.53 -7.30
C ALA A 151 -7.85 -7.70 -8.38
N THR A 152 -8.68 -6.75 -7.97
CA THR A 152 -9.38 -5.82 -8.90
C THR A 152 -9.22 -4.38 -8.42
N SER A 153 -9.21 -3.42 -9.35
CA SER A 153 -9.19 -1.98 -9.07
C SER A 153 -10.61 -1.41 -9.05
N SER A 154 -11.51 -2.03 -8.27
CA SER A 154 -12.96 -1.79 -8.39
C SER A 154 -13.53 -0.81 -7.37
N ASP A 155 -12.71 -0.17 -6.54
CA ASP A 155 -13.18 0.99 -5.78
C ASP A 155 -13.20 2.26 -6.65
N LYS A 156 -13.83 3.32 -6.13
CA LYS A 156 -13.98 4.61 -6.84
C LYS A 156 -12.66 5.38 -7.03
N ASP A 157 -11.61 4.99 -6.31
CA ASP A 157 -10.32 5.70 -6.28
C ASP A 157 -9.23 4.92 -7.05
N GLY A 158 -9.58 3.75 -7.62
CA GLY A 158 -8.67 2.88 -8.36
C GLY A 158 -7.80 1.99 -7.46
N ASN A 159 -8.08 1.91 -6.16
CA ASN A 159 -7.33 1.05 -5.26
C ASN A 159 -7.71 -0.42 -5.45
N LEU A 160 -6.77 -1.25 -5.04
CA LEU A 160 -6.83 -2.69 -5.18
C LEU A 160 -7.69 -3.30 -4.06
N ILE A 161 -8.68 -4.10 -4.44
CA ILE A 161 -9.51 -4.90 -3.54
C ILE A 161 -9.49 -6.37 -3.96
N TRP A 162 -9.89 -7.25 -3.05
CA TRP A 162 -9.99 -8.69 -3.30
C TRP A 162 -11.44 -9.08 -3.59
N VAL A 163 -11.68 -9.63 -4.78
CA VAL A 163 -13.00 -10.10 -5.22
C VAL A 163 -12.92 -11.60 -5.48
N LYS A 164 -13.97 -12.36 -5.18
CA LYS A 164 -13.99 -13.79 -5.51
C LYS A 164 -13.94 -13.96 -7.03
N SER A 165 -13.21 -14.97 -7.52
CA SER A 165 -13.12 -15.23 -8.95
C SER A 165 -14.48 -15.42 -9.64
N GLU A 166 -15.48 -15.96 -8.92
CA GLU A 166 -16.85 -16.16 -9.42
C GLU A 166 -17.64 -14.85 -9.63
N ASP A 167 -17.24 -13.78 -8.95
CA ASP A 167 -17.82 -12.45 -9.09
C ASP A 167 -17.12 -11.64 -10.19
N VAL A 168 -16.00 -12.14 -10.73
CA VAL A 168 -15.24 -11.48 -11.79
C VAL A 168 -15.53 -12.15 -13.13
N GLY A 169 -16.41 -11.52 -13.92
CA GLY A 169 -16.80 -11.98 -15.25
C GLY A 169 -18.30 -12.15 -15.41
N ALA A 170 -18.73 -12.87 -16.46
CA ALA A 170 -20.14 -13.14 -16.68
C ALA A 170 -20.67 -14.18 -15.69
N LYS A 171 -21.68 -13.83 -14.89
CA LYS A 171 -22.34 -14.78 -13.98
C LYS A 171 -23.21 -15.76 -14.76
N VAL A 172 -23.11 -17.05 -14.44
CA VAL A 172 -23.83 -18.13 -15.14
C VAL A 172 -24.80 -18.81 -14.19
N TYR A 173 -26.07 -18.90 -14.59
CA TYR A 173 -27.13 -19.56 -13.84
C TYR A 173 -27.69 -20.73 -14.65
N ASN A 174 -27.86 -21.89 -14.04
CA ASN A 174 -28.31 -23.12 -14.71
C ASN A 174 -29.66 -23.58 -14.15
N SER A 175 -30.50 -24.12 -15.02
CA SER A 175 -31.76 -24.78 -14.63
C SER A 175 -31.61 -26.29 -14.64
N VAL A 176 -32.51 -26.98 -13.95
CA VAL A 176 -32.77 -28.40 -14.22
C VAL A 176 -33.54 -28.57 -15.54
N ALA A 177 -33.76 -29.81 -15.99
CA ALA A 177 -34.60 -30.06 -17.16
C ALA A 177 -36.03 -29.54 -16.94
N VAL A 178 -36.46 -28.61 -17.78
CA VAL A 178 -37.79 -27.99 -17.77
C VAL A 178 -38.65 -28.68 -18.82
N ALA A 179 -39.74 -29.32 -18.38
CA ALA A 179 -40.66 -30.02 -19.27
C ALA A 179 -41.45 -29.06 -20.18
N PRO A 180 -41.99 -29.54 -21.33
CA PRO A 180 -42.92 -28.77 -22.15
C PRO A 180 -44.07 -28.17 -21.34
N GLY A 181 -44.30 -26.86 -21.51
CA GLY A 181 -45.32 -26.09 -20.79
C GLY A 181 -44.93 -25.70 -19.35
N ALA A 182 -43.82 -26.20 -18.80
CA ALA A 182 -43.36 -25.86 -17.46
C ALA A 182 -42.46 -24.61 -17.45
N SER A 183 -42.27 -24.03 -16.27
CA SER A 183 -41.41 -22.86 -16.05
C SER A 183 -40.34 -23.14 -15.01
N TYR A 184 -39.20 -22.45 -15.13
CA TYR A 184 -38.15 -22.40 -14.12
C TYR A 184 -37.77 -20.95 -13.83
N THR A 185 -37.59 -20.62 -12.55
CA THR A 185 -37.23 -19.28 -12.10
C THR A 185 -35.80 -19.25 -11.58
N PHE A 186 -34.96 -18.48 -12.25
CA PHE A 186 -33.62 -18.14 -11.81
C PHE A 186 -33.70 -16.96 -10.84
N THR A 187 -32.98 -17.04 -9.72
CA THR A 187 -32.79 -15.92 -8.79
C THR A 187 -31.38 -15.38 -8.99
N LEU A 188 -31.29 -14.12 -9.40
CA LEU A 188 -30.04 -13.39 -9.63
C LEU A 188 -29.51 -12.84 -8.30
N ASP A 189 -28.20 -12.67 -8.22
CA ASP A 189 -27.52 -12.13 -7.02
C ASP A 189 -27.88 -10.67 -6.76
N SER A 190 -28.31 -9.95 -7.80
CA SER A 190 -28.75 -8.55 -7.73
C SER A 190 -29.87 -8.27 -8.74
N ASP A 191 -30.55 -7.13 -8.57
CA ASP A 191 -31.48 -6.59 -9.55
C ASP A 191 -30.83 -5.39 -10.27
N PRO A 192 -30.05 -5.62 -11.34
CA PRO A 192 -29.39 -4.54 -12.06
C PRO A 192 -30.42 -3.68 -12.80
N THR A 193 -30.29 -2.34 -12.71
CA THR A 193 -31.12 -1.41 -13.50
C THR A 193 -30.98 -1.65 -14.99
N TYR A 194 -29.78 -1.99 -15.48
CA TYR A 194 -29.51 -2.36 -16.86
C TYR A 194 -28.66 -3.62 -16.91
N ALA A 195 -29.10 -4.63 -17.66
CA ALA A 195 -28.30 -5.83 -17.87
C ALA A 195 -28.61 -6.48 -19.22
N ASN A 196 -27.59 -7.16 -19.76
CA ASN A 196 -27.70 -8.02 -20.92
C ASN A 196 -27.60 -9.47 -20.48
N TYR A 197 -28.58 -10.27 -20.87
CA TYR A 197 -28.62 -11.70 -20.60
C TYR A 197 -28.54 -12.47 -21.91
N MET A 198 -27.71 -13.51 -21.90
CA MET A 198 -27.67 -14.52 -22.94
C MET A 198 -28.29 -15.80 -22.40
N ILE A 199 -29.38 -16.23 -23.00
CA ILE A 199 -30.09 -17.46 -22.67
C ILE A 199 -29.74 -18.52 -23.71
N THR A 200 -29.27 -19.68 -23.26
CA THR A 200 -28.95 -20.79 -24.15
C THR A 200 -29.63 -22.09 -23.71
N SER A 201 -29.92 -22.95 -24.67
CA SER A 201 -30.39 -24.32 -24.44
C SER A 201 -29.96 -25.20 -25.62
N GLY A 202 -29.77 -26.49 -25.38
CA GLY A 202 -29.49 -27.48 -26.43
C GLY A 202 -30.68 -28.39 -26.72
N ASN A 203 -30.55 -29.20 -27.77
CA ASN A 203 -31.37 -30.40 -27.96
C ASN A 203 -30.49 -31.66 -28.13
N ALA A 204 -31.13 -32.83 -28.18
CA ALA A 204 -30.43 -34.11 -28.34
C ALA A 204 -29.64 -34.22 -29.67
N CYS A 205 -29.94 -33.37 -30.65
CA CYS A 205 -29.29 -33.33 -31.95
C CYS A 205 -28.04 -32.42 -31.98
N GLY A 206 -27.63 -31.87 -30.84
CA GLY A 206 -26.47 -30.98 -30.74
C GLY A 206 -26.72 -29.56 -31.26
N ILE A 207 -27.96 -29.21 -31.59
CA ILE A 207 -28.32 -27.83 -31.96
C ILE A 207 -28.47 -27.02 -30.69
N SER A 208 -27.86 -25.84 -30.65
CA SER A 208 -27.98 -24.89 -29.56
C SER A 208 -28.80 -23.67 -30.00
N MET A 209 -29.71 -23.24 -29.13
CA MET A 209 -30.32 -21.93 -29.22
C MET A 209 -29.52 -20.90 -28.42
N MET A 210 -29.53 -19.67 -28.93
CA MET A 210 -29.04 -18.48 -28.26
C MET A 210 -30.05 -17.37 -28.40
N LEU A 211 -30.46 -16.80 -27.27
CA LEU A 211 -31.37 -15.66 -27.17
C LEU A 211 -30.70 -14.57 -26.35
N ASN A 212 -30.56 -13.38 -26.93
CA ASN A 212 -29.93 -12.23 -26.30
C ASN A 212 -31.00 -11.18 -25.96
N ILE A 213 -31.07 -10.82 -24.68
CA ILE A 213 -32.08 -9.90 -24.15
C ILE A 213 -31.39 -8.79 -23.34
N GLY A 214 -31.83 -7.56 -23.58
CA GLY A 214 -31.47 -6.40 -22.77
C GLY A 214 -32.61 -6.11 -21.80
N THR A 215 -32.28 -5.63 -20.61
CA THR A 215 -33.27 -5.27 -19.59
C THR A 215 -33.06 -3.86 -19.08
N TYR A 216 -34.17 -3.20 -18.76
CA TYR A 216 -34.20 -1.94 -18.04
C TYR A 216 -35.23 -2.04 -16.91
N TYR A 217 -34.77 -2.09 -15.67
CA TYR A 217 -35.57 -2.59 -14.54
C TYR A 217 -36.20 -3.96 -14.90
N ASP A 218 -37.52 -4.07 -14.84
CA ASP A 218 -38.23 -5.28 -15.23
C ASP A 218 -38.59 -5.31 -16.72
N SER A 219 -38.39 -4.21 -17.45
CA SER A 219 -38.68 -4.18 -18.87
C SER A 219 -37.62 -4.93 -19.68
N MET A 220 -38.03 -5.58 -20.77
CA MET A 220 -37.14 -6.38 -21.61
C MET A 220 -37.21 -6.01 -23.10
N ALA A 221 -36.05 -6.02 -23.74
CA ALA A 221 -35.86 -5.81 -25.17
C ALA A 221 -35.15 -7.01 -25.81
N PHE A 222 -35.57 -7.38 -27.02
CA PHE A 222 -34.89 -8.39 -27.82
C PHE A 222 -33.71 -7.76 -28.54
N LEU A 223 -32.50 -8.29 -28.32
CA LEU A 223 -31.28 -7.81 -28.95
C LEU A 223 -30.84 -8.71 -30.12
N GLY A 224 -31.39 -9.92 -30.20
CA GLY A 224 -31.09 -10.88 -31.25
C GLY A 224 -31.12 -12.31 -30.74
N GLY A 225 -31.15 -13.27 -31.64
CA GLY A 225 -31.10 -14.68 -31.28
C GLY A 225 -31.20 -15.58 -32.51
N SER A 226 -30.57 -16.74 -32.40
CA SER A 226 -30.57 -17.77 -33.45
C SER A 226 -30.55 -19.17 -32.83
N GLY A 227 -30.90 -20.17 -33.64
CA GLY A 227 -30.76 -21.57 -33.30
C GLY A 227 -30.73 -22.38 -34.58
N GLY A 228 -29.68 -23.16 -34.83
CA GLY A 228 -29.50 -23.80 -36.14
C GLY A 228 -29.62 -22.80 -37.30
N ALA A 229 -30.45 -23.12 -38.31
CA ALA A 229 -30.68 -22.27 -39.49
C ALA A 229 -31.76 -21.17 -39.29
N GLY A 230 -32.25 -20.95 -38.07
CA GLY A 230 -33.38 -20.07 -37.80
C GLY A 230 -33.09 -18.83 -36.97
N VAL A 231 -34.03 -17.89 -37.01
CA VAL A 231 -34.00 -16.63 -36.26
C VAL A 231 -35.22 -16.55 -35.33
N TYR A 232 -35.06 -15.89 -34.19
CA TYR A 232 -36.17 -15.61 -33.27
C TYR A 232 -36.94 -14.36 -33.69
N THR A 233 -38.27 -14.44 -33.61
CA THR A 233 -39.13 -13.28 -33.70
C THR A 233 -39.84 -13.05 -32.37
N ALA A 234 -39.82 -11.82 -31.89
CA ALA A 234 -40.60 -11.42 -30.73
C ALA A 234 -42.08 -11.38 -31.12
N THR A 235 -42.88 -12.27 -30.57
CA THR A 235 -44.33 -12.27 -30.72
C THR A 235 -44.87 -11.72 -29.40
N ASN A 236 -44.94 -10.38 -29.30
CA ASN A 236 -45.25 -9.53 -28.13
C ASN A 236 -46.05 -10.14 -26.95
N GLN A 237 -45.76 -9.69 -25.71
CA GLN A 237 -46.72 -9.46 -24.60
C GLN A 237 -46.10 -8.56 -23.48
N ASP A 238 -46.44 -7.28 -23.43
CA ASP A 238 -46.12 -6.30 -22.36
C ASP A 238 -44.63 -5.98 -22.11
N ALA A 239 -44.33 -4.99 -21.26
CA ALA A 239 -42.97 -4.52 -21.03
C ALA A 239 -42.10 -5.57 -20.29
N TYR A 240 -42.72 -6.38 -19.42
CA TYR A 240 -42.06 -7.19 -18.38
C TYR A 240 -41.92 -8.68 -18.69
N SER A 241 -42.70 -9.15 -19.67
CA SER A 241 -42.65 -10.51 -20.21
C SER A 241 -42.44 -10.40 -21.70
N LYS A 242 -41.81 -11.38 -22.34
CA LYS A 242 -41.76 -11.47 -23.79
C LYS A 242 -41.81 -12.92 -24.18
N LYS A 243 -42.66 -13.21 -25.17
CA LYS A 243 -42.67 -14.50 -25.84
C LYS A 243 -41.82 -14.38 -27.11
N TRP A 244 -40.86 -15.28 -27.24
CA TRP A 244 -40.04 -15.40 -28.44
C TRP A 244 -40.37 -16.70 -29.12
N LYS A 245 -40.89 -16.55 -30.33
CA LYS A 245 -41.19 -17.66 -31.20
C LYS A 245 -40.01 -17.86 -32.12
N PHE A 246 -39.44 -19.04 -32.06
CA PHE A 246 -38.49 -19.47 -33.07
C PHE A 246 -39.28 -19.83 -34.34
N THR A 247 -38.83 -19.39 -35.51
CA THR A 247 -39.51 -19.75 -36.77
C THR A 247 -38.47 -20.21 -37.77
N ALA A 248 -38.21 -21.52 -37.82
CA ALA A 248 -37.41 -22.13 -38.87
C ALA A 248 -37.78 -23.59 -39.10
N THR A 249 -37.58 -24.06 -40.32
CA THR A 249 -37.64 -25.48 -40.70
C THR A 249 -36.23 -26.04 -40.68
N THR A 250 -35.85 -26.73 -39.62
CA THR A 250 -34.57 -27.45 -39.54
C THR A 250 -34.78 -28.88 -40.06
N LEU A 251 -34.43 -29.15 -41.32
CA LEU A 251 -34.45 -30.52 -41.86
C LEU A 251 -33.38 -31.39 -41.17
N GLY A 252 -33.77 -32.55 -40.63
CA GLY A 252 -32.81 -33.65 -40.36
C GLY A 252 -32.72 -34.20 -38.93
N CYS A 253 -33.55 -33.78 -37.96
CA CYS A 253 -33.62 -34.46 -36.66
C CYS A 253 -35.05 -34.86 -36.28
N GLN A 254 -35.19 -36.10 -35.80
CA GLN A 254 -36.46 -36.73 -35.46
C GLN A 254 -37.14 -36.11 -34.22
N ASP A 255 -36.41 -35.30 -33.44
CA ASP A 255 -36.89 -34.61 -32.23
C ASP A 255 -37.18 -33.10 -32.39
N GLY A 256 -37.10 -32.49 -33.58
CA GLY A 256 -37.19 -31.02 -33.61
C GLY A 256 -37.06 -30.27 -34.93
N ALA A 257 -37.53 -30.84 -36.04
CA ALA A 257 -37.68 -30.08 -37.30
C ALA A 257 -38.93 -29.19 -37.33
N ASN A 258 -39.77 -29.24 -36.30
CA ASN A 258 -40.87 -28.31 -36.12
C ASN A 258 -40.31 -27.02 -35.51
N SER A 259 -40.59 -25.89 -36.17
CA SER A 259 -40.18 -24.54 -35.81
C SER A 259 -40.45 -24.12 -34.36
N THR A 260 -41.17 -24.94 -33.59
CA THR A 260 -41.64 -24.65 -32.25
C THR A 260 -40.76 -25.19 -31.12
N GLU A 261 -39.80 -26.09 -31.37
CA GLU A 261 -38.99 -26.76 -30.32
C GLU A 261 -38.27 -25.77 -29.39
N TYR A 262 -37.87 -24.63 -29.94
CA TYR A 262 -37.14 -23.58 -29.23
C TYR A 262 -38.01 -22.39 -28.81
N ASN A 263 -39.34 -22.53 -28.84
CA ASN A 263 -40.21 -21.48 -28.36
C ASN A 263 -40.05 -21.29 -26.85
N VAL A 264 -39.87 -20.05 -26.42
CA VAL A 264 -39.71 -19.72 -25.01
C VAL A 264 -40.47 -18.45 -24.65
N THR A 265 -40.97 -18.38 -23.43
CA THR A 265 -41.39 -17.12 -22.81
C THR A 265 -40.40 -16.82 -21.71
N VAL A 266 -39.94 -15.57 -21.64
CA VAL A 266 -39.15 -15.11 -20.50
C VAL A 266 -39.87 -13.95 -19.86
N ALA A 267 -39.83 -13.90 -18.54
CA ALA A 267 -40.35 -12.79 -17.76
C ALA A 267 -39.32 -12.38 -16.72
N LYS A 268 -39.19 -11.07 -16.49
CA LYS A 268 -38.35 -10.51 -15.42
C LYS A 268 -39.24 -9.80 -14.39
N ALA A 269 -38.94 -10.04 -13.11
CA ALA A 269 -39.54 -9.33 -11.99
C ALA A 269 -38.53 -9.23 -10.84
N GLY A 270 -38.03 -8.02 -10.57
CA GLY A 270 -36.90 -7.78 -9.69
C GLY A 270 -35.69 -8.62 -10.09
N ASN A 271 -35.02 -9.23 -9.12
CA ASN A 271 -33.89 -10.13 -9.34
C ASN A 271 -34.28 -11.54 -9.86
N LYS A 272 -35.50 -11.74 -10.41
CA LYS A 272 -35.94 -13.05 -10.90
C LYS A 272 -36.13 -13.04 -12.41
N ILE A 273 -35.61 -14.08 -13.07
CA ILE A 273 -35.89 -14.39 -14.48
C ILE A 273 -36.63 -15.72 -14.53
N THR A 274 -37.84 -15.73 -15.07
CA THR A 274 -38.62 -16.95 -15.26
C THR A 274 -38.64 -17.32 -16.73
N ILE A 275 -38.20 -18.54 -17.06
CA ILE A 275 -38.26 -19.09 -18.41
C ILE A 275 -39.34 -20.17 -18.45
N THR A 276 -40.27 -20.04 -19.40
CA THR A 276 -41.28 -21.06 -19.70
C THR A 276 -40.90 -21.75 -21.01
N ASN A 277 -40.80 -23.08 -20.95
CA ASN A 277 -40.52 -23.91 -22.11
C ASN A 277 -41.81 -24.09 -22.92
N ASN A 278 -41.97 -23.35 -24.01
CA ASN A 278 -43.10 -23.52 -24.94
C ASN A 278 -42.78 -24.49 -26.09
N GLY A 279 -41.63 -25.18 -26.03
CA GLY A 279 -41.26 -26.24 -26.93
C GLY A 279 -42.02 -27.54 -26.66
N ASN A 280 -41.68 -28.57 -27.42
CA ASN A 280 -42.26 -29.91 -27.35
C ASN A 280 -41.35 -30.95 -26.70
N VAL A 281 -40.15 -30.57 -26.25
CA VAL A 281 -39.20 -31.45 -25.56
C VAL A 281 -38.66 -30.82 -24.27
N ASN A 282 -38.11 -31.63 -23.37
CA ASN A 282 -37.46 -31.15 -22.15
C ASN A 282 -36.21 -30.32 -22.48
N LYS A 283 -36.02 -29.19 -21.79
CA LYS A 283 -34.89 -28.26 -22.03
C LYS A 283 -34.16 -27.88 -20.76
N VAL A 284 -32.83 -27.76 -20.86
CA VAL A 284 -31.99 -27.14 -19.82
C VAL A 284 -31.56 -25.77 -20.32
N TYR A 285 -31.96 -24.74 -19.59
CA TYR A 285 -31.61 -23.36 -19.87
C TYR A 285 -30.41 -22.92 -19.02
N ASN A 286 -29.52 -22.16 -19.65
CA ASN A 286 -28.42 -21.47 -19.00
C ASN A 286 -28.58 -19.97 -19.27
N ILE A 287 -28.48 -19.15 -18.23
CA ILE A 287 -28.49 -17.68 -18.33
C ILE A 287 -27.09 -17.17 -18.02
N ARG A 288 -26.51 -16.39 -18.93
CA ARG A 288 -25.28 -15.63 -18.67
C ARG A 288 -25.61 -14.16 -18.53
N GLN A 289 -25.38 -13.59 -17.35
CA GLN A 289 -25.47 -12.17 -17.09
C GLN A 289 -24.09 -11.55 -17.30
N LYS A 290 -23.98 -10.61 -18.23
CA LYS A 290 -22.75 -9.81 -18.37
C LYS A 290 -22.72 -8.79 -17.23
N VAL A 291 -21.76 -8.95 -16.31
CA VAL A 291 -21.46 -7.99 -15.23
C VAL A 291 -20.61 -6.85 -15.79
#